data_AF-A0A2I0PUC6-F1
#
_entry.id   AF-A0A2I0PUC6-F1
#
_cell.length_a   1.000
_cell.length_b   1.000
_cell.length_c   1.000
_cell.angle_alpha   90.00
_cell.angle_beta   90.00
_cell.angle_gamma   90.00
#
_symmetry.space_group_name_H-M   'P 1'
#
loop_
_entity.id
_entity.type
_entity.pdbx_description
1 polymer ?
#
loop_
_entity_poly.entity_id
_entity_poly.type
_entity_poly.pdbx_seq_one_letter_code
_entity_poly.pdbx_strand_id
1 'polypeptide(L)'
;MKNTTRLSPIERAATSLLEEKGFSVVPMLPCFPTHHKPAHLMALRITTELLYLKLKQTTRPLPGIPATEEFCHKDAEILRKLFPLRTATAAPHREIWIQNSTGRFTCLEVLDDGLMEVSHV
;
A
#
# COMPACT_ATOMS: atom_id res chain seq x y z
N MET A 1 -21.21 -11.58 13.18
CA MET A 1 -20.02 -11.56 14.07
C MET A 1 -19.02 -10.57 13.49
N LYS A 2 -18.71 -9.48 14.19
CA LYS A 2 -17.70 -8.51 13.73
C LYS A 2 -16.33 -9.09 14.08
N ASN A 3 -15.63 -9.66 13.09
CA ASN A 3 -14.20 -9.93 13.22
C ASN A 3 -13.50 -8.57 13.29
N THR A 4 -13.33 -8.01 14.48
CA THR A 4 -12.46 -6.87 14.72
C THR A 4 -11.02 -7.37 14.61
N THR A 5 -10.54 -7.49 13.38
CA THR A 5 -9.11 -7.70 13.10
C THR A 5 -8.37 -6.51 13.71
N ARG A 6 -7.60 -6.74 14.78
CA ARG A 6 -6.78 -5.69 15.38
C ARG A 6 -5.76 -5.23 14.34
N LEU A 7 -5.92 -3.99 13.86
CA LEU A 7 -4.92 -3.35 13.01
C LEU A 7 -3.59 -3.28 13.74
N SER A 8 -2.49 -3.45 13.02
CA SER A 8 -1.14 -3.15 13.51
C SER A 8 -0.96 -1.62 13.64
N PRO A 9 0.08 -1.16 14.38
CA PRO A 9 0.37 0.28 14.49
C PRO A 9 0.57 0.98 13.13
N ILE A 10 1.26 0.33 12.18
CA ILE A 10 1.46 0.87 10.83
C ILE A 10 0.16 0.93 10.03
N GLU A 11 -0.70 -0.08 10.15
CA GLU A 11 -2.02 -0.07 9.51
C GLU A 11 -2.90 1.05 10.07
N ARG A 12 -2.88 1.29 11.39
CA ARG A 12 -3.60 2.42 11.98
C ARG A 12 -3.09 3.76 11.47
N ALA A 13 -1.77 3.96 11.45
CA ALA A 13 -1.18 5.21 10.98
C ALA A 13 -1.52 5.49 9.50
N ALA A 14 -1.40 4.48 8.64
CA ALA A 14 -1.79 4.59 7.22
C ALA A 14 -3.30 4.84 7.07
N THR A 15 -4.13 4.18 7.89
CA THR A 15 -5.58 4.37 7.89
C THR A 15 -5.94 5.81 8.22
N SER A 16 -5.40 6.37 9.30
CA SER A 16 -5.68 7.77 9.69
C SER A 16 -5.28 8.77 8.60
N LEU A 17 -4.10 8.59 7.99
CA LEU A 17 -3.65 9.46 6.88
C LEU A 17 -4.60 9.39 5.67
N LEU A 18 -5.04 8.20 5.29
CA LEU A 18 -5.96 8.02 4.17
C LEU A 18 -7.35 8.58 4.47
N GLU A 19 -7.87 8.35 5.68
CA GLU A 19 -9.17 8.87 6.14
C GLU A 19 -9.19 10.41 6.17
N GLU A 20 -8.11 11.05 6.62
CA GLU A 20 -7.93 12.52 6.55
C GLU A 20 -8.00 13.05 5.10
N LYS A 21 -7.61 12.23 4.13
CA LYS A 21 -7.66 12.55 2.69
C LYS A 21 -8.96 12.09 2.02
N GLY A 22 -9.97 11.70 2.79
CA GLY A 22 -11.29 11.33 2.31
C GLY A 22 -11.39 9.92 1.72
N PHE A 23 -10.44 9.04 1.99
CA PHE A 23 -10.58 7.62 1.65
C PHE A 23 -11.38 6.88 2.72
N SER A 24 -12.21 5.94 2.29
CA SER A 24 -12.74 4.86 3.13
C SER A 24 -11.76 3.70 3.10
N VAL A 25 -11.22 3.32 4.26
CA VAL A 25 -10.16 2.29 4.37
C VAL A 25 -10.73 1.00 4.94
N VAL A 26 -10.38 -0.13 4.33
CA VAL A 26 -10.76 -1.47 4.76
C VAL A 26 -9.51 -2.33 4.91
N PRO A 27 -9.28 -2.98 6.06
CA PRO A 27 -8.21 -3.96 6.17
C PRO A 27 -8.53 -5.18 5.31
N MET A 28 -7.55 -5.59 4.51
CA MET A 28 -7.66 -6.83 3.75
C MET A 28 -7.71 -8.00 4.73
N LEU A 29 -8.70 -8.89 4.55
CA LEU A 29 -8.90 -10.04 5.42
C LEU A 29 -7.66 -10.95 5.45
N PRO A 30 -7.42 -11.68 6.56
CA PRO A 30 -6.29 -12.58 6.71
C PRO A 30 -6.47 -13.89 5.92
N CYS A 31 -6.90 -13.80 4.65
CA CYS A 31 -6.97 -14.95 3.75
C CYS A 31 -5.58 -15.45 3.34
N PHE A 32 -4.52 -14.69 3.68
CA PHE A 32 -3.13 -14.99 3.40
C PHE A 32 -2.31 -14.89 4.70
N PRO A 33 -1.28 -15.74 4.88
CA PRO A 33 -0.28 -15.55 5.93
C PRO A 33 0.30 -14.13 5.86
N THR A 34 0.63 -13.51 7.00
CA THR A 34 1.12 -12.12 7.09
C THR A 34 2.24 -11.80 6.11
N HIS A 35 3.20 -12.72 5.93
CA HIS A 35 4.33 -12.54 4.99
C HIS A 35 3.94 -12.66 3.52
N HIS A 36 2.81 -13.29 3.22
CA HIS A 36 2.30 -13.52 1.87
C HIS A 36 1.11 -12.62 1.55
N LYS A 37 0.73 -11.71 2.47
CA LYS A 37 -0.40 -10.81 2.28
C LYS A 37 -0.09 -9.86 1.11
N PRO A 38 -0.85 -9.91 0.01
CA PRO A 38 -0.51 -9.11 -1.17
C PRO A 38 -0.76 -7.61 -0.94
N ALA A 39 -1.78 -7.27 -0.15
CA ALA A 39 -2.04 -5.92 0.33
C ALA A 39 -2.52 -5.98 1.79
N HIS A 40 -2.13 -5.00 2.60
CA HIS A 40 -2.60 -4.85 3.98
C HIS A 40 -3.94 -4.14 4.05
N LEU A 41 -4.10 -3.07 3.29
CA LEU A 41 -5.27 -2.22 3.26
C LEU A 41 -5.79 -2.08 1.83
N MET A 42 -7.09 -1.83 1.72
CA MET A 42 -7.73 -1.32 0.52
C MET A 42 -8.33 0.04 0.88
N ALA A 43 -8.14 1.05 0.05
CA ALA A 43 -8.67 2.39 0.27
C ALA A 43 -9.49 2.84 -0.93
N LEU A 44 -10.68 3.36 -0.69
CA LEU A 44 -11.60 3.81 -1.74
C LEU A 44 -11.98 5.27 -1.49
N ARG A 45 -11.72 6.15 -2.45
CA ARG A 45 -12.29 7.49 -2.51
C ARG A 45 -13.47 7.45 -3.46
N ILE A 46 -14.63 7.92 -3.00
CA ILE A 46 -15.96 7.69 -3.61
C ILE A 46 -15.90 7.78 -5.14
N THR A 47 -16.01 6.60 -5.78
CA THR A 47 -16.14 6.37 -7.23
C THR A 47 -14.99 6.82 -8.14
N THR A 48 -13.89 7.36 -7.61
CA THR A 48 -12.79 7.91 -8.42
C THR A 48 -11.49 7.14 -8.29
N GLU A 49 -11.20 6.56 -7.13
CA GLU A 49 -9.86 6.06 -6.83
C GLU A 49 -9.90 4.87 -5.86
N LEU A 50 -9.30 3.76 -6.28
CA LEU A 50 -9.17 2.54 -5.50
C LEU A 50 -7.68 2.24 -5.34
N LEU A 51 -7.21 2.11 -4.09
CA LEU A 51 -5.83 1.79 -3.75
C LEU A 51 -5.74 0.39 -3.11
N TYR A 52 -4.82 -0.43 -3.59
CA TYR A 52 -4.33 -1.62 -2.88
C TYR A 52 -2.99 -1.31 -2.23
N LEU A 53 -2.94 -1.26 -0.90
CA LEU A 53 -1.75 -0.84 -0.17
C LEU A 53 -1.01 -1.99 0.49
N LYS A 54 0.26 -2.18 0.13
CA LYS A 54 1.24 -2.93 0.91
C LYS A 54 1.96 -1.97 1.86
N LEU A 55 2.14 -2.37 3.12
CA LEU A 55 2.82 -1.60 4.14
C LEU A 55 4.12 -2.32 4.50
N LYS A 56 5.22 -1.58 4.60
CA LYS A 56 6.53 -2.07 5.04
C LYS A 56 7.12 -1.13 6.07
N GLN A 57 8.03 -1.65 6.88
CA GLN A 57 8.81 -0.84 7.83
C GLN A 57 10.29 -0.97 7.51
N THR A 58 11.01 0.13 7.68
CA THR A 58 12.47 0.19 7.61
C THR A 58 13.02 0.94 8.81
N THR A 59 14.19 0.52 9.30
CA THR A 59 14.88 1.21 10.39
C THR A 59 15.57 2.49 9.93
N ARG A 60 15.89 2.58 8.63
CA ARG A 60 16.59 3.72 8.01
C ARG A 60 15.85 4.20 6.76
N PRO A 61 15.85 5.51 6.46
CA PRO A 61 15.40 6.02 5.18
C PRO A 61 16.13 5.33 4.03
N LEU A 62 15.41 5.00 2.96
CA LEU A 62 15.99 4.42 1.76
C LEU A 62 16.58 5.55 0.90
N PRO A 63 17.82 5.41 0.37
CA PRO A 63 18.54 6.50 -0.28
C PRO A 63 18.08 6.81 -1.72
N GLY A 64 16.78 6.68 -2.02
CA GLY A 64 16.18 6.99 -3.32
C GLY A 64 15.50 5.78 -3.98
N ILE A 65 15.00 5.98 -5.21
CA ILE A 65 14.19 5.00 -5.94
C ILE A 65 14.91 3.65 -6.15
N PRO A 66 16.19 3.58 -6.59
CA PRO A 66 16.82 2.29 -6.85
C PRO A 66 16.91 1.37 -5.62
N ALA A 67 17.30 1.93 -4.47
CA ALA A 67 17.34 1.18 -3.20
C ALA A 67 15.94 0.77 -2.73
N THR A 68 14.94 1.58 -3.08
CA THR A 68 13.55 1.32 -2.75
C THR A 68 12.95 0.22 -3.63
N GLU A 69 13.26 0.22 -4.93
CA GLU A 69 12.92 -0.85 -5.85
C GLU A 69 13.52 -2.19 -5.40
N GLU A 70 14.80 -2.21 -5.04
CA GLU A 70 15.45 -3.43 -4.52
C GLU A 70 14.74 -3.94 -3.26
N PHE A 71 14.44 -3.05 -2.31
CA PHE A 71 13.76 -3.37 -1.06
C PHE A 71 12.31 -3.88 -1.26
N CYS A 72 11.64 -3.42 -2.31
CA CYS A 72 10.24 -3.69 -2.58
C CYS A 72 10.00 -4.69 -3.73
N HIS A 73 11.05 -5.16 -4.40
CA HIS A 73 10.98 -5.90 -5.65
C HIS A 73 9.95 -7.04 -5.63
N LYS A 74 10.03 -7.93 -4.63
CA LYS A 74 9.10 -9.07 -4.50
C LYS A 74 7.66 -8.64 -4.29
N ASP A 75 7.42 -7.62 -3.48
CA ASP A 75 6.07 -7.12 -3.22
C ASP A 75 5.49 -6.44 -4.47
N ALA A 76 6.31 -5.70 -5.21
CA ALA A 76 5.93 -5.09 -6.48
C ALA A 76 5.54 -6.16 -7.52
N GLU A 77 6.33 -7.23 -7.65
CA GLU A 77 5.97 -8.35 -8.54
C GLU A 77 4.64 -9.01 -8.15
N ILE A 78 4.41 -9.25 -6.86
CA ILE A 78 3.17 -9.84 -6.35
C ILE A 78 1.98 -8.94 -6.68
N LEU A 79 2.10 -7.64 -6.43
CA LEU A 79 1.06 -6.66 -6.73
C LEU A 79 0.73 -6.61 -8.22
N ARG A 80 1.75 -6.59 -9.10
CA ARG A 80 1.58 -6.64 -10.57
C ARG A 80 0.83 -7.89 -11.01
N LYS A 81 1.18 -9.06 -10.44
CA LYS A 81 0.58 -10.35 -10.80
C LYS A 81 -0.87 -10.48 -10.33
N LEU A 82 -1.17 -10.02 -9.11
CA LEU A 82 -2.46 -10.28 -8.47
C LEU A 82 -3.52 -9.20 -8.71
N PHE A 83 -3.09 -7.98 -9.03
CA PHE A 83 -3.99 -6.86 -9.33
C PHE A 83 -3.71 -6.35 -10.75
N PRO A 84 -3.96 -7.17 -11.79
CA PRO A 84 -3.70 -6.76 -13.15
C PRO A 84 -4.57 -5.56 -13.54
N LEU A 85 -3.94 -4.57 -14.17
CA LEU A 85 -4.59 -3.43 -14.80
C LEU A 85 -5.51 -3.92 -15.91
N ARG A 86 -6.84 -3.76 -15.77
CA ARG A 86 -7.85 -3.77 -16.86
C ARG A 86 -9.24 -3.56 -16.21
N THR A 87 -10.12 -2.65 -16.63
CA THR A 87 -10.28 -1.83 -17.84
C THR A 87 -11.19 -0.62 -17.52
N ALA A 88 -10.92 0.48 -18.22
CA ALA A 88 -11.88 1.46 -18.77
C ALA A 88 -12.50 2.59 -17.94
N THR A 89 -12.41 2.69 -16.60
CA THR A 89 -12.96 3.90 -15.92
C THR A 89 -12.16 4.48 -14.75
N ALA A 90 -11.43 3.68 -13.98
CA ALA A 90 -10.38 4.12 -13.06
C ALA A 90 -9.60 2.87 -12.67
N ALA A 91 -8.34 2.76 -13.09
CA ALA A 91 -7.54 1.61 -12.71
C ALA A 91 -7.23 1.65 -11.21
N PRO A 92 -7.30 0.51 -10.50
CA PRO A 92 -6.85 0.48 -9.12
C PRO A 92 -5.35 0.76 -9.06
N HIS A 93 -4.94 1.71 -8.23
CA HIS A 93 -3.54 1.96 -7.93
C HIS A 93 -3.03 0.86 -7.00
N ARG A 94 -1.80 0.43 -7.25
CA ARG A 94 -1.10 -0.57 -6.45
C ARG A 94 0.01 0.16 -5.75
N GLU A 95 -0.01 0.20 -4.43
CA GLU A 95 0.94 1.04 -3.70
C GLU A 95 1.71 0.26 -2.64
N ILE A 96 2.97 0.68 -2.44
CA ILE A 96 3.81 0.23 -1.35
C ILE A 96 4.18 1.44 -0.50
N TRP A 97 3.74 1.44 0.75
CA TRP A 97 4.05 2.49 1.71
C TRP A 97 5.08 1.97 2.70
N ILE A 98 6.18 2.70 2.80
CA ILE A 98 7.31 2.33 3.64
C ILE A 98 7.42 3.33 4.78
N GLN A 99 7.16 2.87 6.00
CA GLN A 99 7.33 3.69 7.19
C GLN A 99 8.78 3.57 7.69
N ASN A 100 9.46 4.70 7.86
CA ASN A 100 10.77 4.73 8.51
C ASN A 100 10.64 4.77 10.05
N SER A 101 11.78 4.78 10.75
CA SER A 101 11.84 4.87 12.21
C SER A 101 11.31 6.18 12.80
N THR A 102 11.17 7.24 12.01
CA THR A 102 10.56 8.51 12.44
C THR A 102 9.04 8.53 12.24
N GLY A 103 8.45 7.42 11.75
CA GLY A 103 7.03 7.30 11.48
C GLY A 103 6.58 7.90 10.14
N ARG A 104 7.50 8.47 9.33
CA ARG A 104 7.20 9.05 8.02
C ARG A 104 7.05 7.95 6.97
N PHE A 105 6.05 8.11 6.11
CA PHE A 105 5.85 7.24 4.95
C PHE A 105 6.56 7.78 3.71
N THR A 106 7.20 6.87 2.98
CA THR A 106 7.50 7.01 1.55
C THR A 106 6.48 6.15 0.79
N CYS A 107 5.71 6.76 -0.10
CA CYS A 107 4.63 6.09 -0.82
C CYS A 107 5.03 5.90 -2.27
N LEU A 108 4.81 4.69 -2.79
CA LEU A 108 5.24 4.32 -4.14
C LEU A 108 4.08 3.66 -4.85
N GLU A 109 3.80 4.11 -6.06
CA GLU A 109 2.95 3.41 -7.00
C GLU A 109 3.74 2.36 -7.77
N VAL A 110 3.15 1.17 -7.89
CA VAL A 110 3.66 0.04 -8.64
C VAL A 110 3.09 0.08 -10.06
N LEU A 111 3.91 0.61 -10.97
CA LEU A 111 3.68 0.58 -12.41
C LEU A 111 4.06 -0.78 -12.97
N ASP A 112 3.74 -1.03 -14.25
CA ASP A 112 4.02 -2.32 -14.88
C ASP A 112 5.52 -2.59 -15.06
N ASP A 113 6.31 -1.53 -15.28
CA ASP A 113 7.74 -1.57 -15.57
C ASP A 113 8.63 -0.98 -14.45
N GLY A 114 8.06 -0.29 -13.46
CA GLY A 114 8.84 0.37 -12.41
C GLY A 114 8.06 0.73 -11.16
N LEU A 115 8.72 1.51 -10.29
CA LEU A 115 8.08 2.20 -9.17
C LEU A 115 8.13 3.72 -9.39
N MET A 116 7.08 4.41 -8.95
CA MET A 116 7.01 5.86 -8.97
C MET A 116 6.66 6.37 -7.57
N GLU A 117 7.38 7.35 -7.06
CA GLU A 117 7.02 7.98 -5.79
C GLU A 117 5.74 8.82 -5.98
N VAL A 118 4.79 8.67 -5.05
CA VAL A 118 3.52 9.40 -5.05
C VAL A 118 3.38 10.18 -3.75
N SER A 119 2.83 11.39 -3.84
CA SER A 119 2.55 12.22 -2.67
C SER A 119 1.08 12.08 -2.30
N HIS A 120 0.82 11.29 -1.26
CA HIS A 120 -0.44 11.30 -0.52
C HIS A 120 -0.38 12.20 0.72
N VAL A 121 0.82 12.70 1.05
CA VAL A 121 1.18 13.54 2.20
C VAL A 121 1.85 14.80 1.70
#